data_AF-A0AAU3NK89-F1
#
_entry.id   AF-A0AAU3NK89-F1
#
_cell.length_a   1.000
_cell.length_b   1.000
_cell.length_c   1.000
_cell.angle_alpha   90.00
_cell.angle_beta   90.00
_cell.angle_gamma   90.00
#
_symmetry.space_group_name_H-M   'P 1'
#
loop_
_entity.id
_entity.type
_entity.pdbx_description
1 polymer ?
#
loop_
_entity_poly.entity_id
_entity_poly.type
_entity_poly.pdbx_seq_one_letter_code
_entity_poly.pdbx_strand_id
1 'polypeptide(L)'
;MPKVNSTISRQKQDRHILGGNGYRGGGYFNSHADAQAVLDAYQAGTAEIMGITKTGNIQIRVPSVVGYDNNPGMNRFGVPTNIFMIKGTKSPSVVPMNPQASAP
;
A
#
# COMPACT_ATOMS: atom_id res chain seq x y z
N MET A 1 -4.74 3.37 -17.30
CA MET A 1 -4.28 2.73 -16.03
C MET A 1 -4.96 1.36 -15.90
N PRO A 2 -4.32 0.35 -15.26
CA PRO A 2 -4.97 -0.95 -15.06
C PRO A 2 -6.29 -0.81 -14.29
N LYS A 3 -7.34 -1.49 -14.74
CA LYS A 3 -8.62 -1.49 -14.03
C LYS A 3 -8.48 -2.32 -12.75
N VAL A 4 -8.55 -1.67 -11.60
CA VAL A 4 -8.53 -2.27 -10.26
C VAL A 4 -9.94 -2.18 -9.67
N ASN A 5 -10.39 -3.17 -8.92
CA ASN A 5 -11.62 -3.09 -8.13
C ASN A 5 -11.56 -1.88 -7.18
N SER A 6 -12.68 -1.21 -6.95
CA SER A 6 -12.72 -0.01 -6.10
C SER A 6 -12.64 -0.33 -4.61
N THR A 7 -12.82 -1.60 -4.21
CA THR A 7 -12.80 -2.00 -2.80
C THR A 7 -11.64 -2.94 -2.50
N ILE A 8 -10.90 -2.66 -1.43
CA ILE A 8 -9.86 -3.57 -0.92
C ILE A 8 -10.46 -4.88 -0.44
N SER A 9 -9.73 -5.98 -0.65
CA SER A 9 -10.04 -7.26 -0.02
C SER A 9 -9.65 -7.21 1.45
N ARG A 10 -10.64 -7.15 2.36
CA ARG A 10 -10.40 -7.13 3.82
C ARG A 10 -9.44 -8.24 4.27
N GLN A 11 -9.74 -9.49 3.91
CA GLN A 11 -8.90 -10.65 4.26
C GLN A 11 -7.43 -10.49 3.80
N LYS A 12 -7.19 -9.96 2.59
CA LYS A 12 -5.82 -9.75 2.12
C LYS A 12 -5.18 -8.54 2.78
N GLN A 13 -5.96 -7.50 3.03
CA GLN A 13 -5.53 -6.27 3.65
C GLN A 13 -5.17 -6.47 5.13
N ASP A 14 -5.84 -7.37 5.86
CA ASP A 14 -5.55 -7.68 7.27
C ASP A 14 -4.06 -7.99 7.51
N ARG A 15 -3.38 -8.58 6.52
CA ARG A 15 -1.93 -8.85 6.55
C ARG A 15 -1.04 -7.60 6.49
N HIS A 16 -1.65 -6.44 6.30
CA HIS A 16 -1.03 -5.11 6.21
C HIS A 16 -1.74 -4.11 7.14
N ILE A 17 -2.51 -4.60 8.12
CA ILE A 17 -3.06 -3.79 9.22
C ILE A 17 -2.34 -4.19 10.50
N LEU A 18 -1.89 -3.22 11.29
CA LEU A 18 -1.26 -3.49 12.59
C LEU A 18 -2.25 -4.22 13.51
N GLY A 19 -1.87 -5.42 13.97
CA GLY A 19 -2.76 -6.29 14.76
C GLY A 19 -3.87 -6.99 13.97
N GLY A 20 -3.91 -6.83 12.63
CA GLY A 20 -4.84 -7.52 11.75
C GLY A 20 -4.57 -9.01 11.65
N ASN A 21 -5.59 -9.78 11.26
CA ASN A 21 -5.47 -11.22 11.12
C ASN A 21 -4.42 -11.61 10.06
N GLY A 22 -3.40 -12.36 10.47
CA GLY A 22 -2.30 -12.76 9.59
C GLY A 22 -1.26 -11.67 9.33
N TYR A 23 -1.29 -10.55 10.05
CA TYR A 23 -0.15 -9.64 10.12
C TYR A 23 1.04 -10.36 10.77
N ARG A 24 2.18 -10.38 10.07
CA ARG A 24 3.41 -11.09 10.49
C ARG A 24 4.66 -10.21 10.40
N GLY A 25 4.48 -8.89 10.44
CA GLY A 25 5.52 -7.91 10.13
C GLY A 25 5.45 -7.40 8.68
N GLY A 26 6.41 -6.56 8.29
CA GLY A 26 6.32 -5.80 7.04
C GLY A 26 5.49 -4.51 7.19
N GLY A 27 5.44 -3.72 6.12
CA GLY A 27 4.73 -2.45 6.10
C GLY A 27 3.24 -2.58 6.41
N TYR A 28 2.70 -1.62 7.15
CA TYR A 28 1.35 -1.68 7.72
C TYR A 28 0.64 -0.32 7.77
N PHE A 29 -0.69 -0.37 7.81
CA PHE A 29 -1.57 0.73 8.18
C PHE A 29 -2.13 0.51 9.59
N ASN A 30 -2.65 1.57 10.21
CA ASN A 30 -3.37 1.45 11.47
C ASN A 30 -4.84 1.06 11.26
N SER A 31 -5.38 1.24 10.05
CA SER A 31 -6.76 0.90 9.74
C SER A 31 -6.97 0.47 8.29
N HIS A 32 -8.07 -0.25 8.07
CA HIS A 32 -8.55 -0.54 6.72
C HIS A 32 -8.97 0.72 5.95
N ALA A 33 -9.42 1.75 6.67
CA ALA A 33 -9.85 3.01 6.07
C ALA A 33 -8.67 3.73 5.40
N ASP A 34 -7.49 3.73 6.03
CA ASP A 34 -6.27 4.31 5.45
C ASP A 34 -5.88 3.59 4.15
N ALA A 35 -5.91 2.26 4.16
CA ALA A 35 -5.63 1.46 2.97
C ALA A 35 -6.66 1.71 1.85
N GLN A 36 -7.93 1.87 2.20
CA GLN A 36 -8.98 2.20 1.25
C GLN A 36 -8.78 3.60 0.67
N ALA A 37 -8.40 4.59 1.48
CA ALA A 37 -8.12 5.96 1.02
C ALA A 37 -6.99 6.00 -0.04
N VAL A 38 -5.98 5.14 0.08
CA VAL A 38 -4.94 5.00 -0.97
C VAL A 38 -5.53 4.48 -2.27
N LEU A 39 -6.37 3.44 -2.21
CA LEU A 39 -7.03 2.88 -3.39
C LEU A 39 -8.01 3.90 -4.00
N ASP A 40 -8.73 4.66 -3.18
CA ASP A 40 -9.65 5.71 -3.62
C ASP A 40 -8.90 6.82 -4.35
N ALA A 41 -7.74 7.27 -3.83
CA ALA A 41 -6.90 8.26 -4.50
C ALA A 41 -6.41 7.77 -5.87
N TYR A 42 -6.10 6.47 -6.00
CA TYR A 42 -5.77 5.87 -7.29
C TYR A 42 -6.96 5.88 -8.25
N GLN A 43 -8.15 5.50 -7.79
CA GLN A 43 -9.37 5.47 -8.61
C GLN A 43 -9.82 6.87 -9.04
N ALA A 44 -9.65 7.87 -8.16
CA ALA A 44 -9.97 9.27 -8.42
C ALA A 44 -8.93 9.96 -9.32
N GLY A 45 -7.78 9.32 -9.59
CA GLY A 45 -6.69 9.91 -10.36
C GLY A 45 -5.91 10.99 -9.61
N THR A 46 -6.05 11.07 -8.29
CA THR A 46 -5.36 12.05 -7.44
C THR A 46 -4.05 11.51 -6.86
N ALA A 47 -3.78 10.20 -7.00
CA ALA A 47 -2.50 9.60 -6.67
C ALA A 47 -1.46 9.89 -7.76
N GLU A 48 -0.21 10.14 -7.35
CA GLU A 48 0.92 10.16 -8.27
C GLU A 48 1.30 8.72 -8.63
N ILE A 49 1.23 8.35 -9.91
CA ILE A 49 1.68 7.04 -10.37
C ILE A 49 3.18 7.05 -10.57
N MET A 50 3.89 6.23 -9.80
CA MET A 50 5.33 6.08 -9.90
C MET A 50 5.72 5.02 -10.95
N GLY A 51 4.89 4.00 -11.16
CA GLY A 51 5.11 2.99 -12.20
C GLY A 51 4.41 1.66 -11.94
N ILE A 52 4.72 0.68 -12.78
CA ILE A 52 4.25 -0.71 -12.64
C ILE A 52 5.47 -1.60 -12.42
N THR A 53 5.45 -2.40 -11.35
CA THR A 53 6.54 -3.32 -11.03
C THR A 53 6.64 -4.44 -12.07
N LYS A 54 7.80 -5.12 -12.13
CA LYS A 54 7.99 -6.32 -12.99
C LYS A 54 6.94 -7.42 -12.75
N THR A 55 6.35 -7.45 -11.56
CA THR A 55 5.30 -8.39 -11.15
C THR A 55 3.88 -7.88 -11.41
N GLY A 56 3.73 -6.74 -12.10
CA GLY A 56 2.44 -6.18 -12.49
C GLY A 56 1.69 -5.44 -11.39
N ASN A 57 2.36 -5.08 -10.27
CA ASN A 57 1.74 -4.29 -9.21
C ASN A 57 1.95 -2.79 -9.49
N ILE A 58 1.04 -1.95 -9.02
CA ILE A 58 1.09 -0.52 -9.28
C ILE A 58 1.75 0.16 -8.08
N GLN A 59 2.79 0.94 -8.32
CA GLN A 59 3.43 1.77 -7.30
C GLN A 59 2.94 3.21 -7.44
N ILE A 60 2.49 3.79 -6.33
CA ILE A 60 1.93 5.14 -6.29
C ILE A 60 2.43 5.90 -5.05
N ARG A 61 2.31 7.22 -5.11
CA ARG A 61 2.44 8.11 -3.95
C ARG A 61 1.11 8.81 -3.69
N VAL A 62 0.70 8.85 -2.42
CA VAL A 62 -0.50 9.54 -1.96
C VAL A 62 -0.14 10.41 -0.75
N PRO A 63 0.22 11.69 -0.95
CA PRO A 63 0.77 12.54 0.12
C PRO A 63 -0.13 12.72 1.34
N SER A 64 -1.44 12.58 1.17
CA SER A 64 -2.44 12.74 2.24
C SER A 64 -2.63 11.51 3.13
N VAL A 65 -2.05 10.36 2.80
CA VAL A 65 -2.19 9.12 3.57
C VAL A 65 -0.85 8.70 4.17
N VAL A 66 -0.89 8.28 5.43
CA VAL A 66 0.28 7.75 6.15
C VAL A 66 0.11 6.25 6.34
N GLY A 67 1.02 5.48 5.77
CA GLY A 67 1.32 4.11 6.19
C GLY A 67 2.69 4.05 6.86
N TYR A 68 3.12 2.85 7.23
CA TYR A 68 4.40 2.64 7.91
C TYR A 68 5.21 1.55 7.20
N ASP A 69 6.42 1.88 6.75
CA ASP A 69 7.41 0.88 6.34
C ASP A 69 8.01 0.22 7.58
N ASN A 70 7.94 -1.10 7.65
CA ASN A 70 8.50 -1.87 8.75
C ASN A 70 9.32 -3.02 8.17
N ASN A 71 10.61 -2.75 8.01
CA ASN A 71 11.63 -3.67 7.52
C ASN A 71 12.80 -3.73 8.53
N PRO A 72 12.72 -4.61 9.53
CA PRO A 72 13.78 -4.79 10.54
C PRO A 72 15.14 -5.13 9.94
N GLY A 73 15.20 -5.86 8.81
CA GLY A 73 16.45 -6.20 8.13
C GLY A 73 17.21 -5.00 7.57
N MET A 74 16.54 -3.85 7.44
CA MET A 74 17.12 -2.58 7.00
C MET A 74 17.09 -1.51 8.11
N ASN A 75 16.92 -1.90 9.37
CA ASN A 75 16.78 -0.99 10.52
C ASN A 75 15.64 0.04 10.39
N ARG A 76 14.56 -0.29 9.66
CA ARG A 76 13.38 0.56 9.53
C ARG A 76 12.23 -0.05 10.32
N PHE A 77 11.91 0.56 11.45
CA PHE A 77 10.86 0.09 12.36
C PHE A 77 9.72 1.10 12.37
N GLY A 78 8.63 0.78 11.66
CA GLY A 78 7.45 1.64 11.60
C GLY A 78 7.75 3.07 11.09
N VAL A 79 8.55 3.21 10.04
CA VAL A 79 8.90 4.52 9.47
C VAL A 79 7.72 5.04 8.63
N PRO A 80 7.20 6.26 8.89
CA PRO A 80 6.10 6.80 8.10
C PRO A 80 6.42 6.86 6.60
N THR A 81 5.43 6.54 5.76
CA THR A 81 5.55 6.56 4.31
C THR A 81 4.23 6.98 3.66
N ASN A 82 4.35 7.62 2.51
CA ASN A 82 3.24 7.93 1.61
C ASN A 82 3.40 7.24 0.24
N ILE A 83 4.30 6.26 0.16
CA ILE A 83 4.52 5.43 -1.02
C ILE A 83 3.88 4.07 -0.79
N PHE A 84 3.10 3.63 -1.76
CA PHE A 84 2.28 2.44 -1.64
C PHE A 84 2.38 1.57 -2.89
N MET A 85 2.18 0.27 -2.71
CA MET A 85 2.01 -0.68 -3.80
C MET A 85 0.59 -1.27 -3.74
N ILE A 86 -0.17 -1.12 -4.82
CA ILE A 86 -1.46 -1.77 -5.02
C ILE A 86 -1.22 -3.14 -5.67
N LYS A 87 -1.62 -4.21 -4.97
CA LYS A 87 -1.43 -5.59 -5.41
C LYS A 87 -2.74 -6.22 -5.88
N GLY A 88 -2.73 -6.76 -7.10
CA GLY A 88 -3.86 -7.45 -7.71
C GLY A 88 -5.00 -6.52 -8.15
N THR A 89 -5.79 -6.97 -9.13
CA THR A 89 -6.86 -6.15 -9.73
C THR A 89 -8.27 -6.53 -9.28
N LYS A 90 -8.57 -7.83 -9.11
CA LYS A 90 -9.91 -8.32 -8.73
C LYS A 90 -10.22 -8.19 -7.24
N SER A 91 -9.22 -8.48 -6.41
CA SER A 91 -9.30 -8.44 -4.94
C SER A 91 -8.05 -7.75 -4.42
N PRO A 92 -8.00 -6.41 -4.55
CA PRO A 92 -6.79 -5.63 -4.32
C PRO A 92 -6.43 -5.57 -2.83
N SER A 93 -5.15 -5.36 -2.55
CA SER A 93 -4.64 -4.94 -1.24
C SER A 93 -3.54 -3.90 -1.43
N VAL A 94 -3.40 -3.01 -0.46
CA VAL A 94 -2.41 -1.93 -0.47
C VAL A 94 -1.32 -2.22 0.55
N VAL A 95 -0.06 -2.01 0.16
CA VAL A 95 1.11 -2.24 1.00
C VAL A 95 1.92 -0.95 1.13
N PRO A 96 2.19 -0.45 2.34
CA PRO A 96 3.15 0.63 2.56
C PRO A 96 4.57 0.20 2.18
N MET A 97 5.28 1.08 1.49
CA MET A 97 6.61 0.83 0.92
C MET A 97 7.67 1.72 1.58
N ASN A 98 8.93 1.39 1.35
CA ASN A 98 10.06 2.25 1.74
C ASN A 98 9.80 3.72 1.31
N PRO A 99 9.87 4.70 2.23
CA PRO A 99 9.64 6.12 1.90
C PRO A 99 10.63 6.69 0.88
N GLN A 100 11.78 6.02 0.68
CA GLN A 100 12.80 6.36 -0.31
C GLN A 100 12.70 5.50 -1.59
N ALA A 101 11.63 4.72 -1.77
CA ALA A 101 11.47 3.92 -2.99
C ALA A 101 11.45 4.82 -4.22
N SER A 102 12.25 4.47 -5.23
CA SER A 102 12.18 5.07 -6.56
C SER A 102 11.06 4.42 -7.38
N ALA A 103 10.78 4.98 -8.55
CA ALA A 103 10.00 4.27 -9.56
C ALA A 103 10.64 2.88 -9.85
N PRO A 104 9.82 1.86 -10.12
CA PRO A 104 10.26 0.48 -10.32
C PRO A 104 10.97 0.23 -11.66
#